data_AF-A0A0H5ND99-F1
#
_entry.id   AF-A0A0H5ND99-F1
#
_cell.length_a   1.000
_cell.length_b   1.000
_cell.length_c   1.000
_cell.angle_alpha   90.00
_cell.angle_beta   90.00
_cell.angle_gamma   90.00
#
_symmetry.space_group_name_H-M   'P 1'
#
loop_
_entity.id
_entity.type
_entity.pdbx_description
1 polymer ?
#
loop_
_entity_poly.entity_id
_entity_poly.type
_entity_poly.pdbx_seq_one_letter_code
_entity_poly.pdbx_strand_id
1 'polypeptide(L)'
;MTLAICSSEWMFSSPRGTGLGDGWLPRIAAERFVASTRDGEVQRASDPVPFIQAELSWTNTTGVDQECWLGTHRAPRTIVAANPNTYVLDDAITWDVGLSPNAPEPYLTEDGIGAKGQGTPWSYNQVHYARMFRGWDDSVRFDGIGTVPAGDTVHIRYAALYTTPGQWRAPSNALQVVRAFWVRLRLWAIPEDTP
;
A
#
# COMPACT_ATOMS: atom_id res chain seq x y z
N MET A 1 45.73 17.80 -17.58
CA MET A 1 44.72 18.74 -18.13
C MET A 1 43.39 18.01 -18.10
N THR A 2 42.46 18.41 -17.25
CA THR A 2 41.15 17.75 -17.08
C THR A 2 40.11 18.54 -17.86
N LEU A 3 39.52 17.91 -18.88
CA LEU A 3 38.53 18.52 -19.75
C LEU A 3 37.14 18.15 -19.20
N ALA A 4 36.47 19.10 -18.54
CA ALA A 4 35.07 18.98 -18.16
C ALA A 4 34.24 19.69 -19.24
N ILE A 5 33.34 18.95 -19.88
CA ILE A 5 32.45 19.48 -20.91
C ILE A 5 31.20 20.01 -20.20
N CYS A 6 30.66 21.15 -20.63
CA CYS A 6 29.36 21.60 -20.13
C CYS A 6 28.30 20.58 -20.53
N SER A 7 27.71 19.89 -19.56
CA SER A 7 26.66 18.88 -19.74
C SER A 7 25.32 19.43 -19.23
N SER A 8 24.20 18.82 -19.69
CA SER A 8 22.88 19.13 -19.13
C SER A 8 22.81 18.71 -17.66
N GLU A 9 21.82 19.24 -16.91
CA GLU A 9 21.66 18.99 -15.47
C GLU A 9 21.52 17.51 -15.09
N TRP A 10 21.11 16.68 -16.06
CA TRP A 10 20.94 15.22 -15.91
C TRP A 10 22.12 14.40 -16.44
N MET A 11 23.23 15.05 -16.77
CA MET A 11 24.45 14.41 -17.23
C MET A 11 25.64 14.83 -16.38
N PHE A 12 26.54 13.89 -16.10
CA PHE A 12 27.84 14.23 -15.50
C PHE A 12 28.94 14.24 -16.57
N SER A 13 29.89 15.16 -16.42
CA SER A 13 31.12 15.20 -17.21
C SER A 13 32.32 15.06 -16.29
N SER A 14 33.13 14.03 -16.48
CA SER A 14 34.34 13.76 -15.72
C SER A 14 35.53 13.49 -16.65
N PRO A 15 36.78 13.51 -16.15
CA PRO A 15 37.94 13.09 -16.96
C PRO A 15 37.89 11.64 -17.46
N ARG A 16 36.97 10.81 -16.92
CA ARG A 16 36.74 9.43 -17.34
C ARG A 16 35.66 9.30 -18.43
N GLY A 17 34.99 10.40 -18.78
CA GLY A 17 33.91 10.43 -19.78
C GLY A 17 32.66 11.14 -19.28
N THR A 18 31.63 11.11 -20.12
CA THR A 18 30.29 11.64 -19.85
C THR A 18 29.30 10.50 -19.65
N GLY A 19 28.29 10.69 -18.80
CA GLY A 19 27.22 9.72 -18.59
C GLY A 19 25.98 10.36 -18.00
N LEU A 20 24.97 9.52 -17.74
CA LEU A 20 23.76 9.92 -17.05
C LEU A 20 24.09 10.24 -15.60
N GLY A 21 23.68 11.41 -15.15
CA GLY A 21 23.81 11.82 -13.75
C GLY A 21 22.85 11.02 -12.87
N ASP A 22 23.13 10.98 -11.57
CA ASP A 22 22.30 10.26 -10.58
C ASP A 22 20.83 10.69 -10.61
N GLY A 23 20.57 11.93 -11.02
CA GLY A 23 19.22 12.46 -11.17
C GLY A 23 18.39 11.83 -12.30
N TRP A 24 19.04 11.24 -13.32
CA TRP A 24 18.39 10.54 -14.43
C TRP A 24 18.00 9.10 -14.09
N LEU A 25 18.60 8.53 -13.04
CA LEU A 25 18.30 7.17 -12.61
C LEU A 25 17.01 7.13 -11.75
N PRO A 26 16.27 6.00 -11.77
CA PRO A 26 15.15 5.80 -10.85
C PRO A 26 15.58 6.02 -9.41
N ARG A 27 14.94 6.99 -8.75
CA ARG A 27 15.22 7.35 -7.37
C ARG A 27 13.95 7.35 -6.55
N ILE A 28 14.10 7.12 -5.25
CA ILE A 28 13.01 7.27 -4.29
C ILE A 28 12.85 8.76 -4.02
N ALA A 29 11.77 9.35 -4.53
CA ALA A 29 11.45 10.76 -4.34
C ALA A 29 10.84 11.03 -2.95
N ALA A 30 10.01 10.10 -2.48
CA ALA A 30 9.44 10.14 -1.15
C ALA A 30 9.15 8.73 -0.64
N GLU A 31 9.18 8.57 0.69
CA GLU A 31 8.88 7.30 1.32
C GLU A 31 8.06 7.51 2.59
N ARG A 32 7.12 6.60 2.84
CA ARG A 32 6.36 6.54 4.08
C ARG A 32 6.30 5.11 4.59
N PHE A 33 6.70 4.91 5.85
CA PHE A 33 6.50 3.65 6.57
C PHE A 33 5.47 3.86 7.67
N VAL A 34 4.45 3.00 7.72
CA VAL A 34 3.39 3.07 8.74
C VAL A 34 3.13 1.67 9.29
N ALA A 35 3.14 1.56 10.62
CA ALA A 35 2.74 0.34 11.33
C ALA A 35 1.23 0.32 11.58
N SER A 36 0.68 -0.89 11.70
CA SER A 36 -0.70 -1.12 12.08
C SER A 36 -0.96 -0.65 13.52
N THR A 37 -2.10 0.00 13.72
CA THR A 37 -2.52 0.51 15.03
C THR A 37 -3.44 -0.45 15.78
N ARG A 38 -3.96 -1.48 15.09
CA ARG A 38 -5.02 -2.38 15.61
C ARG A 38 -4.69 -3.87 15.50
N ASP A 39 -3.41 -4.20 15.37
CA ASP A 39 -2.98 -5.59 15.36
C ASP A 39 -3.29 -6.28 16.68
N GLY A 40 -3.86 -7.48 16.60
CA GLY A 40 -4.18 -8.28 17.78
C GLY A 40 -5.62 -8.76 17.75
N GLU A 41 -6.23 -8.82 18.95
CA GLU A 41 -7.59 -9.29 19.10
C GLU A 41 -8.59 -8.30 18.50
N VAL A 42 -9.53 -8.83 17.72
CA VAL A 42 -10.52 -8.05 17.01
C VAL A 42 -11.94 -8.39 17.45
N GLN A 43 -12.83 -7.42 17.31
CA GLN A 43 -14.26 -7.59 17.51
C GLN A 43 -15.00 -7.57 16.18
N ARG A 44 -16.31 -7.77 16.24
CA ARG A 44 -17.18 -7.63 15.07
C ARG A 44 -17.08 -6.20 14.52
N ALA A 45 -16.88 -6.08 13.22
CA ALA A 45 -16.88 -4.83 12.48
C ALA A 45 -17.76 -4.98 11.24
N SER A 46 -19.03 -4.56 11.31
CA SER A 46 -19.91 -4.57 10.13
C SER A 46 -19.45 -3.56 9.08
N ASP A 47 -18.94 -2.42 9.55
CA ASP A 47 -18.38 -1.36 8.71
C ASP A 47 -16.84 -1.50 8.67
N PRO A 48 -16.19 -1.05 7.58
CA PRO A 48 -14.74 -1.08 7.47
C PRO A 48 -14.04 -0.26 8.55
N VAL A 49 -13.11 -0.92 9.23
CA VAL A 49 -12.31 -0.32 10.30
C VAL A 49 -10.84 -0.24 9.86
N PRO A 50 -10.22 0.95 9.87
CA PRO A 50 -8.84 1.08 9.45
C PRO A 50 -7.87 0.46 10.46
N PHE A 51 -7.02 -0.43 9.97
CA PHE A 51 -5.86 -0.99 10.66
C PHE A 51 -4.63 -0.12 10.41
N ILE A 52 -4.45 0.27 9.16
CA ILE A 52 -3.40 1.17 8.69
C ILE A 52 -4.07 2.25 7.86
N GLN A 53 -3.73 3.51 8.12
CA GLN A 53 -3.96 4.63 7.23
C GLN A 53 -2.63 5.32 7.03
N ALA A 54 -2.21 5.43 5.77
CA ALA A 54 -0.95 6.04 5.39
C ALA A 54 -1.20 7.07 4.30
N GLU A 55 -0.57 8.23 4.47
CA GLU A 55 -0.58 9.29 3.47
C GLU A 55 0.88 9.61 3.08
N LEU A 56 1.08 9.86 1.80
CA LEU A 56 2.35 10.29 1.23
C LEU A 56 2.08 11.44 0.26
N SER A 57 2.69 12.59 0.51
CA SER A 57 2.64 13.75 -0.38
C SER A 57 4.05 14.12 -0.82
N TRP A 58 4.22 14.41 -2.11
CA TRP A 58 5.50 14.86 -2.66
C TRP A 58 5.28 15.90 -3.75
N THR A 59 6.05 16.98 -3.70
CA THR A 59 6.02 18.05 -4.70
C THR A 59 7.21 17.94 -5.62
N ASN A 60 6.98 18.01 -6.92
CA ASN A 60 8.05 18.01 -7.90
C ASN A 60 8.70 19.41 -7.96
N THR A 61 9.92 19.51 -7.42
CA THR A 61 10.69 20.76 -7.41
C THR A 61 11.86 20.77 -8.40
N THR A 62 11.97 19.77 -9.30
CA THR A 62 13.15 19.62 -10.18
C THR A 62 13.14 20.54 -11.39
N GLY A 63 12.06 21.29 -11.63
CA GLY A 63 11.93 22.20 -12.77
C GLY A 63 11.65 21.51 -14.11
N VAL A 64 11.58 20.17 -14.12
CA VAL A 64 11.20 19.33 -15.25
C VAL A 64 10.17 18.29 -14.79
N ASP A 65 9.34 17.82 -15.71
CA ASP A 65 8.31 16.83 -15.42
C ASP A 65 8.96 15.49 -15.02
N GLN A 66 8.30 14.77 -14.11
CA GLN A 66 8.82 13.52 -13.56
C GLN A 66 7.80 12.40 -13.75
N GLU A 67 8.20 11.33 -14.42
CA GLU A 67 7.40 10.11 -14.46
C GLU A 67 7.53 9.37 -13.14
N CYS A 68 6.38 9.02 -12.54
CA CYS A 68 6.30 8.48 -11.20
C CYS A 68 5.61 7.10 -11.12
N TRP A 69 6.15 6.24 -10.25
CA TRP A 69 5.55 4.96 -9.87
C TRP A 69 5.50 4.80 -8.36
N LEU A 70 4.40 4.26 -7.86
CA LEU A 70 4.24 3.91 -6.46
C LEU A 70 4.61 2.43 -6.24
N GLY A 71 5.65 2.19 -5.46
CA GLY A 71 5.94 0.88 -4.88
C GLY A 71 5.24 0.74 -3.53
N THR A 72 4.20 -0.08 -3.46
CA THR A 72 3.49 -0.44 -2.22
C THR A 72 4.00 -1.77 -1.71
N HIS A 73 4.80 -1.74 -0.65
CA HIS A 73 5.32 -2.93 0.03
C HIS A 73 4.49 -3.20 1.28
N ARG A 74 3.85 -4.36 1.35
CA ARG A 74 2.96 -4.78 2.42
C ARG A 74 3.58 -5.94 3.17
N ALA A 75 3.52 -5.83 4.50
CA ALA A 75 3.85 -6.94 5.38
C ALA A 75 2.91 -8.13 5.14
N PRO A 76 3.33 -9.36 5.49
CA PRO A 76 2.46 -10.52 5.46
C PRO A 76 1.20 -10.28 6.30
N ARG A 77 0.05 -10.73 5.83
CA ARG A 77 -1.22 -10.61 6.57
C ARG A 77 -1.54 -11.90 7.29
N THR A 78 -2.04 -11.82 8.52
CA THR A 78 -2.47 -13.02 9.24
C THR A 78 -3.84 -12.85 9.84
N ILE A 79 -4.67 -13.87 9.66
CA ILE A 79 -6.00 -13.99 10.27
C ILE A 79 -6.05 -15.32 11.01
N VAL A 80 -6.23 -15.26 12.32
CA VAL A 80 -6.61 -16.39 13.16
C VAL A 80 -8.07 -16.23 13.51
N ALA A 81 -8.91 -17.07 12.91
CA ALA A 81 -10.35 -16.95 12.95
C ALA A 81 -10.99 -18.13 13.69
N ALA A 82 -11.96 -17.84 14.55
CA ALA A 82 -12.95 -18.81 14.98
C ALA A 82 -14.11 -18.83 13.97
N ASN A 83 -14.53 -20.02 13.54
CA ASN A 83 -15.69 -20.16 12.69
C ASN A 83 -17.02 -19.99 13.51
N PRO A 84 -18.16 -19.71 12.86
CA PRO A 84 -18.43 -19.53 11.43
C PRO A 84 -18.22 -18.09 10.92
N ASN A 85 -17.45 -17.28 11.66
CA ASN A 85 -17.26 -15.86 11.33
C ASN A 85 -16.48 -15.70 10.02
N THR A 86 -16.81 -14.63 9.30
CA THR A 86 -16.07 -14.18 8.13
C THR A 86 -15.26 -12.95 8.52
N TYR A 87 -13.99 -12.95 8.13
CA TYR A 87 -13.03 -11.87 8.37
C TYR A 87 -12.44 -11.48 7.04
N VAL A 88 -12.31 -10.20 6.79
CA VAL A 88 -11.69 -9.67 5.58
C VAL A 88 -10.79 -8.51 5.99
N LEU A 89 -9.59 -8.48 5.42
CA LEU A 89 -8.65 -7.37 5.51
C LEU A 89 -8.31 -6.96 4.08
N ASP A 90 -8.86 -5.84 3.65
CA ASP A 90 -8.73 -5.31 2.30
C ASP A 90 -7.78 -4.12 2.29
N ASP A 91 -6.84 -4.15 1.37
CA ASP A 91 -5.93 -3.08 1.06
C ASP A 91 -6.46 -2.26 -0.13
N ALA A 92 -6.35 -0.95 0.00
CA ALA A 92 -6.87 0.00 -0.97
C ALA A 92 -5.91 1.19 -1.10
N ILE A 93 -5.70 1.66 -2.34
CA ILE A 93 -4.80 2.79 -2.65
C ILE A 93 -5.57 3.76 -3.55
N THR A 94 -5.34 5.05 -3.36
CA THR A 94 -5.78 6.09 -4.29
C THR A 94 -4.72 7.16 -4.39
N TRP A 95 -4.67 7.86 -5.52
CA TRP A 95 -3.77 8.97 -5.71
C TRP A 95 -4.42 10.07 -6.55
N ASP A 96 -3.89 11.28 -6.42
CA ASP A 96 -4.25 12.45 -7.21
C ASP A 96 -2.99 13.29 -7.46
N VAL A 97 -2.95 13.96 -8.61
CA VAL A 97 -1.82 14.78 -9.07
C VAL A 97 -2.33 16.15 -9.50
N GLY A 98 -1.67 17.21 -9.03
CA GLY A 98 -1.95 18.59 -9.42
C GLY A 98 -1.30 19.61 -8.51
N LEU A 99 -1.63 20.89 -8.66
CA LEU A 99 -1.09 21.97 -7.81
C LEU A 99 -1.51 21.84 -6.34
N SER A 100 -2.72 21.36 -6.07
CA SER A 100 -3.26 21.12 -4.74
C SER A 100 -4.10 19.83 -4.75
N PRO A 101 -3.44 18.68 -4.84
CA PRO A 101 -4.10 17.39 -5.05
C PRO A 101 -4.77 16.93 -3.75
N ASN A 102 -5.89 16.22 -3.90
CA ASN A 102 -6.55 15.57 -2.77
C ASN A 102 -7.08 14.21 -3.19
N ALA A 103 -6.26 13.17 -3.00
CA ALA A 103 -6.68 11.80 -3.23
C ALA A 103 -7.94 11.48 -2.41
N PRO A 104 -8.92 10.77 -2.99
CA PRO A 104 -10.11 10.34 -2.26
C PRO A 104 -9.76 9.36 -1.13
N GLU A 105 -10.66 9.12 -0.19
CA GLU A 105 -10.42 8.06 0.80
C GLU A 105 -10.47 6.69 0.11
N PRO A 106 -9.45 5.84 0.28
CA PRO A 106 -9.43 4.52 -0.35
C PRO A 106 -10.46 3.59 0.31
N TYR A 107 -11.54 3.28 -0.42
CA TYR A 107 -12.65 2.43 0.05
C TYR A 107 -12.89 1.20 -0.84
N LEU A 108 -12.20 1.11 -1.98
CA LEU A 108 -12.32 0.00 -2.93
C LEU A 108 -11.46 -1.18 -2.48
N THR A 109 -12.05 -2.38 -2.41
CA THR A 109 -11.28 -3.62 -2.25
C THR A 109 -10.48 -3.86 -3.53
N GLU A 110 -9.17 -3.61 -3.50
CA GLU A 110 -8.28 -3.94 -4.62
C GLU A 110 -7.61 -5.29 -4.42
N ASP A 111 -7.05 -5.50 -3.24
CA ASP A 111 -6.32 -6.71 -2.87
C ASP A 111 -6.48 -6.95 -1.37
N GLY A 112 -6.43 -8.19 -0.91
CA GLY A 112 -6.77 -8.47 0.48
C GLY A 112 -6.77 -9.95 0.84
N ILE A 113 -6.91 -10.20 2.14
CA ILE A 113 -7.03 -11.55 2.69
C ILE A 113 -8.39 -11.71 3.36
N GLY A 114 -9.07 -12.81 3.04
CA GLY A 114 -10.33 -13.17 3.69
C GLY A 114 -10.26 -14.55 4.34
N ALA A 115 -10.84 -14.73 5.52
CA ALA A 115 -11.02 -16.05 6.12
C ALA A 115 -12.50 -16.29 6.38
N LYS A 116 -13.02 -17.37 5.79
CA LYS A 116 -14.33 -17.93 6.10
C LYS A 116 -14.20 -19.43 6.07
N GLY A 117 -14.80 -20.10 7.03
CA GLY A 117 -15.10 -21.51 6.86
C GLY A 117 -16.31 -21.90 7.68
N GLN A 118 -17.09 -22.79 7.08
CA GLN A 118 -18.30 -23.33 7.66
C GLN A 118 -18.15 -24.85 7.62
N GLY A 119 -17.96 -25.45 8.80
CA GLY A 119 -17.66 -26.88 8.93
C GLY A 119 -18.86 -27.80 8.72
N THR A 120 -20.07 -27.26 8.56
CA THR A 120 -21.30 -28.04 8.38
C THR A 120 -22.06 -27.57 7.14
N PRO A 121 -22.13 -28.40 6.08
CA PRO A 121 -22.98 -28.11 4.91
C PRO A 121 -24.46 -28.45 5.14
N TRP A 122 -24.80 -29.31 6.13
CA TRP A 122 -26.09 -30.02 6.16
C TRP A 122 -26.91 -29.88 7.47
N SER A 123 -26.41 -29.17 8.48
CA SER A 123 -27.12 -28.99 9.76
C SER A 123 -27.12 -27.52 10.17
N TYR A 124 -28.28 -26.86 10.02
CA TYR A 124 -28.47 -25.46 10.45
C TYR A 124 -28.35 -25.27 11.97
N ASN A 125 -28.51 -26.35 12.74
CA ASN A 125 -28.56 -26.30 14.21
C ASN A 125 -27.30 -26.86 14.89
N GLN A 126 -26.34 -27.42 14.15
CA GLN A 126 -25.06 -27.87 14.69
C GLN A 126 -23.91 -27.11 14.02
N VAL A 127 -23.39 -26.12 14.73
CA VAL A 127 -22.17 -25.40 14.32
C VAL A 127 -21.00 -26.12 14.98
N HIS A 128 -20.21 -26.86 14.19
CA HIS A 128 -18.94 -27.38 14.68
C HIS A 128 -17.92 -26.25 14.74
N TYR A 129 -17.34 -26.02 15.91
CA TYR A 129 -16.32 -24.99 16.08
C TYR A 129 -14.93 -25.51 15.69
N ALA A 130 -14.22 -24.70 14.92
CA ALA A 130 -12.87 -24.93 14.44
C ALA A 130 -12.12 -23.59 14.41
N ARG A 131 -10.79 -23.69 14.51
CA ARG A 131 -9.88 -22.55 14.36
C ARG A 131 -9.25 -22.59 12.98
N MET A 132 -9.21 -21.44 12.33
CA MET A 132 -8.58 -21.26 11.03
C MET A 132 -7.38 -20.36 11.21
N PHE A 133 -6.28 -20.74 10.59
CA PHE A 133 -5.07 -19.96 10.51
C PHE A 133 -4.85 -19.66 9.03
N ARG A 134 -5.02 -18.39 8.64
CA ARG A 134 -4.78 -17.95 7.28
C ARG A 134 -3.64 -16.93 7.30
N GLY A 135 -2.54 -17.30 6.66
CA GLY A 135 -1.45 -16.38 6.35
C GLY A 135 -1.55 -15.96 4.89
N TRP A 136 -1.06 -14.76 4.62
CA TRP A 136 -0.76 -14.24 3.29
C TRP A 136 0.65 -13.71 3.33
N ASP A 137 1.43 -13.99 2.30
CA ASP A 137 2.83 -13.61 2.25
C ASP A 137 3.02 -12.09 2.07
N ASP A 138 4.24 -11.63 2.31
CA ASP A 138 4.68 -10.29 1.93
C ASP A 138 4.43 -10.07 0.42
N SER A 139 3.99 -8.87 0.05
CA SER A 139 3.86 -8.50 -1.35
C SER A 139 4.35 -7.08 -1.64
N VAL A 140 4.96 -6.91 -2.80
CA VAL A 140 5.31 -5.62 -3.39
C VAL A 140 4.53 -5.46 -4.68
N ARG A 141 3.78 -4.37 -4.80
CA ARG A 141 3.05 -3.97 -6.02
C ARG A 141 3.61 -2.64 -6.51
N PHE A 142 3.69 -2.49 -7.83
CA PHE A 142 4.03 -1.22 -8.47
C PHE A 142 2.82 -0.70 -9.25
N ASP A 143 2.44 0.55 -8.97
CA ASP A 143 1.35 1.25 -9.64
C ASP A 143 1.91 2.46 -10.39
N GLY A 144 1.56 2.58 -11.68
CA GLY A 144 1.93 3.75 -12.47
C GLY A 144 1.07 4.94 -12.09
N ILE A 145 1.67 5.97 -11.51
CA ILE A 145 0.99 7.24 -11.22
C ILE A 145 0.89 8.07 -12.50
N GLY A 146 1.93 8.01 -13.33
CA GLY A 146 2.10 8.83 -14.53
C GLY A 146 2.99 10.04 -14.25
N THR A 147 2.86 11.06 -15.08
CA THR A 147 3.69 12.26 -15.02
C THR A 147 3.22 13.21 -13.93
N VAL A 148 4.16 13.68 -13.11
CA VAL A 148 3.98 14.77 -12.15
C VAL A 148 4.69 16.01 -12.70
N PRO A 149 3.94 17.02 -13.16
CA PRO A 149 4.53 18.23 -13.73
C PRO A 149 5.43 18.99 -12.74
N ALA A 150 6.35 19.79 -13.26
CA ALA A 150 7.16 20.66 -12.43
C ALA A 150 6.29 21.65 -11.64
N GLY A 151 6.43 21.66 -10.31
CA GLY A 151 5.64 22.48 -9.39
C GLY A 151 4.35 21.82 -8.89
N ASP A 152 3.91 20.73 -9.53
CA ASP A 152 2.77 19.96 -9.07
C ASP A 152 3.15 19.01 -7.92
N THR A 153 2.14 18.63 -7.16
CA THR A 153 2.22 17.70 -6.05
C THR A 153 1.46 16.43 -6.41
N VAL A 154 1.98 15.29 -5.98
CA VAL A 154 1.23 14.03 -5.90
C VAL A 154 0.83 13.79 -4.46
N HIS A 155 -0.43 13.43 -4.25
CA HIS A 155 -0.95 13.00 -2.96
C HIS A 155 -1.47 11.56 -3.09
N ILE A 156 -0.98 10.69 -2.22
CA ILE A 156 -1.27 9.26 -2.21
C ILE A 156 -1.85 8.90 -0.86
N ARG A 157 -2.94 8.13 -0.88
CA ARG A 157 -3.57 7.53 0.29
C ARG A 157 -3.58 6.03 0.19
N TYR A 158 -3.33 5.38 1.31
CA TYR A 158 -3.42 3.95 1.47
C TYR A 158 -4.20 3.62 2.74
N ALA A 159 -5.08 2.63 2.65
CA ALA A 159 -5.72 2.05 3.81
C ALA A 159 -5.68 0.52 3.77
N ALA A 160 -5.47 -0.07 4.95
CA ALA A 160 -5.80 -1.47 5.24
C ALA A 160 -7.07 -1.48 6.09
N LEU A 161 -8.17 -1.98 5.54
CA LEU A 161 -9.50 -1.95 6.11
C LEU A 161 -9.95 -3.35 6.53
N TYR A 162 -10.33 -3.48 7.80
CA TYR A 162 -10.87 -4.73 8.34
C TYR A 162 -12.39 -4.70 8.37
N THR A 163 -13.01 -5.77 7.88
CA THR A 163 -14.45 -5.99 7.96
C THR A 163 -14.79 -7.42 8.38
N THR A 164 -15.98 -7.59 8.93
CA THR A 164 -16.57 -8.90 9.23
C THR A 164 -17.89 -9.04 8.48
N PRO A 165 -17.87 -9.24 7.15
CA PRO A 165 -19.09 -9.28 6.36
C PRO A 165 -19.91 -10.53 6.70
N GLY A 166 -21.22 -10.38 6.77
CA GLY A 166 -22.14 -11.49 7.00
C GLY A 166 -22.27 -11.89 8.48
N GLN A 167 -22.26 -13.19 8.74
CA GLN A 167 -22.66 -13.75 10.03
C GLN A 167 -21.52 -13.72 11.05
N TRP A 168 -21.83 -13.24 12.26
CA TRP A 168 -20.95 -13.26 13.41
C TRP A 168 -21.56 -14.08 14.55
N ARG A 169 -20.94 -15.20 14.90
CA ARG A 169 -21.25 -16.07 16.04
C ARG A 169 -19.96 -16.46 16.77
N ALA A 170 -19.47 -15.57 17.61
CA ALA A 170 -18.33 -15.84 18.47
C ALA A 170 -18.77 -16.63 19.73
N PRO A 171 -18.18 -17.80 20.04
CA PRO A 171 -18.30 -18.39 21.37
C PRO A 171 -17.58 -17.54 22.42
N SER A 172 -17.85 -17.77 23.71
CA SER A 172 -17.28 -16.98 24.82
C SER A 172 -15.75 -16.98 24.92
N ASN A 173 -15.06 -17.93 24.28
CA ASN A 173 -13.60 -18.08 24.26
C ASN A 173 -13.04 -18.16 22.83
N ALA A 174 -13.52 -17.31 21.93
CA ALA A 174 -13.05 -17.28 20.54
C ALA A 174 -11.69 -16.58 20.42
N LEU A 175 -10.68 -17.26 19.86
CA LEU A 175 -9.43 -16.60 19.46
C LEU A 175 -9.64 -15.97 18.08
N GLN A 176 -9.68 -14.63 18.05
CA GLN A 176 -9.95 -13.85 16.85
C GLN A 176 -8.86 -12.79 16.72
N VAL A 177 -7.82 -13.11 15.99
CA VAL A 177 -6.64 -12.26 15.88
C VAL A 177 -6.43 -11.90 14.42
N VAL A 178 -6.34 -10.61 14.13
CA VAL A 178 -5.99 -10.10 12.79
C VAL A 178 -4.76 -9.22 12.93
N ARG A 179 -3.81 -9.40 12.01
CA ARG A 179 -2.59 -8.59 11.97
C ARG A 179 -2.27 -8.15 10.55
N ALA A 180 -2.08 -6.85 10.41
CA ALA A 180 -1.59 -6.18 9.22
C ALA A 180 -0.09 -5.85 9.34
N PHE A 181 0.46 -5.67 10.53
CA PHE A 181 1.86 -5.31 10.81
C PHE A 181 2.28 -3.94 10.29
N TRP A 182 2.51 -3.78 8.98
CA TRP A 182 3.00 -2.53 8.40
C TRP A 182 2.74 -2.42 6.88
N VAL A 183 2.90 -1.20 6.39
CA VAL A 183 2.99 -0.87 4.97
C VAL A 183 4.16 0.11 4.76
N ARG A 184 4.80 0.02 3.61
CA ARG A 184 5.81 0.96 3.14
C ARG A 184 5.46 1.43 1.73
N LEU A 185 5.18 2.72 1.61
CA LEU A 185 4.93 3.40 0.35
C LEU A 185 6.23 4.04 -0.13
N ARG A 186 6.66 3.75 -1.35
CA ARG A 186 7.83 4.35 -1.99
C ARG A 186 7.41 4.97 -3.31
N LEU A 187 7.55 6.28 -3.41
CA LEU A 187 7.39 6.97 -4.67
C LEU A 187 8.72 6.96 -5.42
N TRP A 188 8.74 6.29 -6.56
CA TRP A 188 9.85 6.29 -7.50
C TRP A 188 9.62 7.37 -8.54
N ALA A 189 10.68 8.11 -8.88
CA ALA A 189 10.63 9.13 -9.92
C ALA A 189 11.83 9.01 -10.86
N ILE A 190 11.59 9.28 -12.14
CA ILE A 190 12.62 9.59 -13.14
C ILE A 190 12.22 10.88 -13.87
N PRO A 191 13.17 11.61 -14.47
CA PRO A 191 12.85 12.62 -15.46
C PRO A 191 12.07 12.00 -16.61
N GLU A 192 10.98 12.65 -17.02
CA GLU A 192 10.22 12.22 -18.19
C GLU A 192 11.05 12.41 -19.48
N ASP A 193 11.07 11.39 -20.35
CA ASP A 193 11.91 11.35 -21.56
C ASP A 193 11.19 11.86 -22.82
N THR A 194 9.92 12.27 -22.71
CA THR A 194 9.13 12.76 -23.85
C THR A 194 9.31 14.27 -24.10
N PRO A 195 9.47 14.68 -25.37
CA PRO A 195 9.69 16.07 -25.77
C PRO A 195 8.46 16.98 -25.68
#